data_AF-A0A7C4BDV6-F1
#
_entry.id   AF-A0A7C4BDV6-F1
#
_cell.length_a   1.000
_cell.length_b   1.000
_cell.length_c   1.000
_cell.angle_alpha   90.00
_cell.angle_beta   90.00
_cell.angle_gamma   90.00
#
_symmetry.space_group_name_H-M   'P 1'
#
loop_
_entity.id
_entity.type
_entity.pdbx_description
1 polymer ?
#
loop_
_entity_poly.entity_id
_entity_poly.type
_entity_poly.pdbx_seq_one_letter_code
_entity_poly.pdbx_strand_id
1 'polypeptide(L)' 'MPCVECGGEIKERGVRCSTCAAVLHRECAKKVLGRCYCKRCYKQAKKSAQFELMARRDYLTKKLPKKIW' A
#
# COMPACT_ATOMS: atom_id res chain seq x y z
N MET A 1 -3.70 -22.22 9.07
CA MET A 1 -3.93 -21.27 7.95
C MET A 1 -2.57 -20.85 7.39
N PRO A 2 -2.37 -20.90 6.06
CA PRO A 2 -1.11 -20.51 5.44
C PRO A 2 -0.99 -18.98 5.35
N CYS A 3 0.22 -18.46 5.55
CA CYS A 3 0.54 -17.06 5.32
C CYS A 3 0.62 -16.77 3.82
N VAL A 4 -0.14 -15.78 3.35
CA VAL A 4 -0.20 -15.42 1.92
C VAL A 4 1.13 -14.89 1.37
N GLU A 5 2.04 -14.45 2.23
CA GLU A 5 3.32 -13.89 1.81
C GLU A 5 4.44 -14.92 1.69
N CYS A 6 4.56 -15.83 2.66
CA CYS A 6 5.65 -16.81 2.71
C CYS A 6 5.19 -18.25 2.44
N GLY A 7 3.89 -18.51 2.36
CA GLY A 7 3.32 -19.85 2.22
C GLY A 7 3.41 -20.71 3.48
N GLY A 8 4.19 -20.29 4.48
CA GLY A 8 4.36 -21.01 5.73
C GLY A 8 3.11 -21.01 6.60
N GLU A 9 2.95 -22.05 7.41
CA GLU A 9 1.84 -22.15 8.35
C GLU A 9 1.95 -21.10 9.46
N ILE A 10 0.83 -20.46 9.78
CA ILE A 10 0.73 -19.50 10.87
C ILE A 10 0.51 -20.29 12.17
N LYS A 11 1.60 -20.51 12.92
CA LYS A 11 1.59 -21.22 14.22
C LYS A 11 1.07 -20.35 15.38
N GLU A 12 1.18 -19.02 15.27
CA GLU A 12 0.80 -18.05 16.30
C GLU A 12 -0.38 -17.16 15.87
N ARG A 13 -0.83 -16.21 16.71
CA ARG A 13 -1.84 -15.22 16.31
C ARG A 13 -1.29 -14.29 15.21
N GLY A 14 -1.59 -14.61 13.95
CA GLY A 14 -1.33 -13.77 12.79
C GLY A 14 -2.12 -12.46 12.79
N VAL A 15 -1.68 -11.51 11.98
CA VAL A 15 -2.38 -10.24 11.74
C VAL A 15 -3.16 -10.31 10.44
N ARG A 16 -4.25 -9.53 10.37
CA ARG A 16 -5.10 -9.45 9.18
C ARG A 16 -4.75 -8.24 8.35
N CYS A 17 -4.68 -8.43 7.03
CA CYS A 17 -4.58 -7.34 6.08
C CYS A 17 -5.83 -6.46 6.15
N SER A 18 -5.68 -5.15 6.29
CA SER A 18 -6.83 -4.23 6.39
C SER A 18 -7.62 -4.09 5.09
N THR A 19 -7.02 -4.44 3.95
CA THR A 19 -7.68 -4.39 2.63
C THR A 19 -8.36 -5.71 2.24
N CYS A 20 -7.62 -6.82 2.22
CA CYS A 20 -8.14 -8.11 1.74
C CYS A 20 -8.46 -9.12 2.86
N ALA A 21 -8.35 -8.72 4.13
CA ALA A 21 -8.57 -9.56 5.31
C ALA A 21 -7.68 -10.83 5.42
N ALA A 22 -6.74 -11.04 4.49
CA ALA A 22 -5.81 -12.15 4.50
C ALA A 22 -5.04 -12.21 5.83
N VAL A 23 -4.85 -13.43 6.36
CA VAL A 23 -4.05 -13.66 7.56
C VAL A 23 -2.60 -13.87 7.16
N LEU A 24 -1.70 -13.18 7.84
CA LEU A 24 -0.26 -13.28 7.62
C LEU A 24 0.50 -13.14 8.94
N HIS A 25 1.76 -13.57 8.97
CA HIS A 25 2.61 -13.34 10.12
C HIS A 25 2.80 -11.84 10.37
N ARG A 26 3.00 -11.47 11.63
CA ARG A 26 3.30 -10.08 12.01
C ARG A 26 4.53 -9.54 11.29
N GLU A 27 5.53 -10.38 11.10
CA GLU A 27 6.78 -10.05 10.42
C GLU A 27 6.61 -9.94 8.90
N CYS A 28 5.71 -10.74 8.32
CA CYS A 28 5.37 -10.65 6.90
C CYS A 28 4.49 -9.43 6.58
N ALA A 29 3.86 -8.82 7.59
CA ALA A 29 2.97 -7.68 7.41
C ALA A 29 3.74 -6.39 7.20
N LYS A 30 3.30 -5.57 6.24
CA LYS A 30 3.70 -4.16 6.17
C LYS A 30 2.78 -3.33 7.04
N LYS A 31 3.34 -2.75 8.11
CA LYS A 31 2.64 -1.84 9.01
C LYS A 31 2.76 -0.40 8.51
N VAL A 32 1.62 0.23 8.24
CA VAL A 32 1.55 1.62 7.77
C VAL A 32 0.43 2.31 8.53
N LEU A 33 0.74 3.42 9.22
CA LEU A 33 -0.24 4.21 9.99
C LEU A 33 -1.10 3.35 10.93
N GLY A 34 -0.48 2.40 11.64
CA GLY A 34 -1.17 1.51 12.58
C GLY A 34 -1.95 0.35 11.94
N ARG A 35 -2.07 0.29 10.62
CA ARG A 35 -2.76 -0.78 9.88
C ARG A 35 -1.77 -1.77 9.27
N CYS A 36 -2.16 -3.04 9.20
CA CYS A 36 -1.35 -4.11 8.62
C CYS A 36 -1.81 -4.43 7.20
N TYR A 37 -0.87 -4.59 6.27
CA TYR A 37 -1.15 -4.90 4.87
C TYR A 37 -0.27 -6.05 4.38
N CYS A 38 -0.81 -6.90 3.51
CA CYS A 38 0.01 -7.81 2.71
C CYS A 38 0.81 -7.02 1.66
N LYS A 39 1.86 -7.59 1.11
CA LYS A 39 2.77 -6.93 0.16
C LYS A 39 2.05 -6.58 -1.14
N ARG A 40 1.09 -7.39 -1.58
CA ARG A 40 0.26 -7.10 -2.76
C ARG A 40 -0.59 -5.85 -2.55
N CYS A 41 -1.38 -5.80 -1.48
CA CYS A 41 -2.22 -4.62 -1.16
C CYS A 41 -1.37 -3.38 -0.87
N TYR A 42 -0.23 -3.54 -0.17
CA TYR A 42 0.68 -2.44 0.07
C TYR A 42 1.26 -1.85 -1.23
N LYS A 43 1.71 -2.71 -2.16
CA LYS A 43 2.20 -2.25 -3.48
C LYS A 43 1.12 -1.55 -4.28
N GLN A 44 -0.11 -2.08 -4.26
CA GLN A 44 -1.23 -1.50 -4.99
C GLN A 44 -1.61 -0.13 -4.43
N ALA A 45 -1.71 0.00 -3.10
CA ALA A 45 -1.96 1.27 -2.41
C ALA A 45 -0.83 2.30 -2.65
N LYS A 46 0.43 1.84 -2.66
CA LYS A 46 1.56 2.73 -3.01
C LYS A 46 1.46 3.23 -4.45
N LYS A 47 1.08 2.35 -5.38
CA LYS A 47 0.92 2.71 -6.79
C LYS A 47 -0.23 3.70 -6.98
N SER A 48 -1.37 3.51 -6.34
CA SER A 48 -2.50 4.45 -6.40
C SER A 48 -2.12 5.81 -5.81
N ALA A 49 -1.49 5.85 -4.65
CA ALA A 49 -1.01 7.11 -4.06
C ALA A 49 0.01 7.83 -4.96
N GLN A 50 0.90 7.09 -5.62
CA GLN A 50 1.81 7.67 -6.62
C GLN A 50 1.08 8.22 -7.84
N PHE A 51 0.05 7.52 -8.35
CA PHE A 51 -0.78 8.02 -9.44
C PHE A 51 -1.53 9.29 -9.06
N GLU A 52 -2.10 9.36 -7.86
CA GLU A 52 -2.77 10.56 -7.34
C GLU A 52 -1.81 11.74 -7.24
N LEU A 53 -0.58 11.52 -6.75
CA LEU A 53 0.46 12.55 -6.71
C LEU A 53 0.89 13.00 -8.10
N MET A 54 1.03 12.08 -9.05
CA MET A 54 1.35 12.41 -10.45
C MET A 54 0.22 13.21 -11.10
N ALA A 55 -1.05 12.81 -10.93
CA ALA A 55 -2.21 13.51 -11.42
C ALA A 55 -2.32 14.93 -10.80
N ARG A 56 -2.06 15.05 -9.49
CA ARG A 56 -2.01 16.35 -8.81
C ARG A 56 -0.88 17.23 -9.35
N ARG A 57 0.30 16.67 -9.63
CA ARG A 57 1.43 17.41 -10.20
C ARG A 57 1.13 17.88 -11.62
N ASP A 58 0.55 17.02 -12.46
CA ASP A 58 0.11 17.37 -13.82
C ASP A 58 -0.90 18.53 -13.80
N TYR A 59 -1.90 18.45 -12.92
CA TYR A 59 -2.89 19.52 -12.71
C TYR A 59 -2.24 20.85 -12.30
N LEU A 60 -1.30 20.82 -11.35
CA LEU A 60 -0.57 22.01 -10.92
C LEU A 60 0.29 22.60 -12.04
N THR A 61 0.95 21.76 -12.84
CA THR A 61 1.75 22.22 -13.98
C THR A 61 0.91 22.82 -15.10
N LYS A 62 -0.34 22.37 -15.31
CA LYS A 62 -1.26 22.95 -16.29
C LYS A 62 -1.87 24.29 -15.85
N LYS A 63 -1.96 24.54 -14.54
CA LYS A 63 -2.53 25.78 -13.98
C LYS A 63 -1.53 26.91 -13.75
N LEU A 64 -0.23 26.63 -13.77
CA LEU A 64 0.78 27.68 -13.65
C LEU A 64 0.85 28.46 -14.98
N PRO A 65 0.55 29.77 -14.99
CA PRO A 65 0.75 30.58 -16.19
C PRO A 65 2.23 30.46 -16.57
N LYS A 66 2.50 30.07 -17.82
CA LYS A 66 3.85 30.15 -18.39
C LYS A 66 4.28 31.60 -18.22
N LYS A 67 5.32 31.82 -17.40
CA LYS A 67 5.91 33.15 -17.22
C LYS A 67 6.13 33.75 -18.60
N ILE A 68 5.37 34.81 -18.90
CA ILE A 68 5.60 35.69 -20.03
C ILE A 68 6.79 36.54 -19.58
N TRP A 69 7.94 36.28 -20.17
CA TRP A 69 9.11 37.16 -20.14
C TRP A 69 9.34 37.61 -21.58
#